data_AF-A0AAV9U0A8-F1
#
_entry.id   AF-A0AAV9U0A8-F1
#
_cell.length_a   1.000
_cell.length_b   1.000
_cell.length_c   1.000
_cell.angle_alpha   90.00
_cell.angle_beta   90.00
_cell.angle_gamma   90.00
#
_symmetry.space_group_name_H-M   'P 1'
#
loop_
_entity.id
_entity.type
_entity.pdbx_description
1 polymer ?
#
loop_
_entity_poly.entity_id
_entity_poly.type
_entity_poly.pdbx_seq_one_letter_code
_entity_poly.pdbx_strand_id
1 'polypeptide(L)'
;MIKDISTSSINPENLEETLKPFLESLEGKPLFLFFIASDDPATNQPWCPDVRAALGPVRKAFDEDAREHNFATIRVGVKEEWRNPTNVFRTQWKLQAIPTLARYSLITVDEQKFPSVRMLVEAECLDLAKLHGLMAEE
;
A
#
# COMPACT_ATOMS: atom_id res chain seq x y z
N MET A 1 -2.32 14.93 4.65
CA MET A 1 -1.60 14.51 5.86
C MET A 1 -1.81 13.03 6.11
N ILE A 2 -0.78 12.32 6.57
CA ILE A 2 -0.86 10.89 6.90
C ILE A 2 -1.47 10.68 8.29
N LYS A 3 -2.49 9.82 8.35
CA LYS A 3 -2.88 9.13 9.57
C LYS A 3 -2.31 7.71 9.52
N ASP A 4 -1.22 7.50 10.23
CA ASP A 4 -0.63 6.18 10.39
C ASP A 4 -1.63 5.25 11.11
N ILE A 5 -1.98 4.14 10.47
CA ILE A 5 -2.89 3.15 11.04
C ILE A 5 -2.17 1.82 11.30
N SER A 6 -2.57 1.13 12.36
CA SER A 6 -2.16 -0.26 12.57
C SER A 6 -2.95 -1.18 11.63
N THR A 7 -2.26 -1.97 10.83
CA THR A 7 -2.84 -3.00 9.97
C THR A 7 -2.79 -4.40 10.61
N SER A 8 -2.59 -4.49 11.93
CA SER A 8 -2.46 -5.77 12.66
C SER A 8 -3.66 -6.70 12.51
N SER A 9 -4.84 -6.15 12.20
CA SER A 9 -6.06 -6.93 11.95
C SER A 9 -6.17 -7.45 10.51
N ILE A 10 -5.32 -6.99 9.59
CA ILE A 10 -5.26 -7.50 8.21
C ILE A 10 -4.28 -8.66 8.18
N ASN A 11 -4.78 -9.88 7.97
CA ASN A 11 -3.93 -11.05 7.86
C ASN A 11 -3.47 -11.19 6.40
N PRO A 12 -2.16 -11.12 6.11
CA PRO A 12 -1.67 -11.23 4.74
C PRO A 12 -1.99 -12.58 4.08
N GLU A 13 -2.16 -13.66 4.85
CA GLU A 13 -2.49 -14.99 4.34
C GLU A 13 -4.00 -15.20 4.09
N ASN A 14 -4.85 -14.35 4.70
CA ASN A 14 -6.30 -14.43 4.60
C ASN A 14 -6.88 -13.03 4.30
N LEU A 15 -6.38 -12.45 3.21
CA LEU A 15 -6.60 -11.05 2.87
C LEU A 15 -8.08 -10.74 2.65
N GLU A 16 -8.79 -11.55 1.88
CA GLU A 16 -10.18 -11.26 1.51
C GLU A 16 -11.11 -11.20 2.74
N GLU A 17 -10.95 -12.14 3.67
CA GLU A 17 -11.78 -12.21 4.89
C GLU A 17 -11.46 -11.09 5.89
N THR A 18 -10.22 -10.59 5.91
CA THR A 18 -9.79 -9.58 6.89
C THR A 18 -9.80 -8.15 6.37
N LEU A 19 -9.60 -7.95 5.07
CA LEU A 19 -9.55 -6.62 4.45
C LEU A 19 -10.92 -5.95 4.40
N LYS A 20 -11.97 -6.68 3.99
CA LYS A 20 -13.32 -6.12 3.90
C LYS A 20 -13.83 -5.54 5.23
N PRO A 21 -13.84 -6.28 6.35
CA PRO A 21 -14.30 -5.72 7.63
C PRO A 21 -13.39 -4.59 8.11
N PHE A 22 -12.09 -4.63 7.80
CA PHE A 22 -11.20 -3.52 8.10
C PHE A 22 -11.60 -2.25 7.34
N LEU A 23 -11.84 -2.34 6.02
CA LEU A 23 -12.30 -1.22 5.22
C LEU A 23 -13.68 -0.69 5.65
N GLU A 24 -14.59 -1.57 6.08
CA GLU A 24 -15.89 -1.17 6.63
C GLU A 24 -15.73 -0.33 7.90
N SER A 25 -14.71 -0.62 8.73
CA SER A 25 -14.39 0.17 9.93
C SER A 25 -13.82 1.56 9.64
N LEU A 26 -13.40 1.84 8.40
CA LEU A 26 -12.87 3.15 7.99
C LEU A 26 -13.97 4.13 7.53
N GLU A 27 -15.24 3.78 7.72
CA GLU A 27 -16.40 4.66 7.47
C GLU A 27 -16.43 5.23 6.04
N GLY A 28 -16.05 4.40 5.05
CA GLY A 28 -16.02 4.78 3.64
C GLY A 28 -14.76 5.54 3.20
N LYS A 29 -13.82 5.81 4.11
CA LYS A 29 -12.52 6.38 3.74
C LYS A 29 -11.59 5.30 3.19
N PRO A 30 -10.79 5.61 2.15
CA PRO A 30 -9.85 4.66 1.59
C PRO A 30 -8.69 4.34 2.56
N LEU A 31 -8.05 3.21 2.30
CA LEU A 31 -6.84 2.73 2.93
C LEU A 31 -5.68 2.76 1.92
N PHE A 32 -4.60 3.43 2.25
CA PHE A 32 -3.37 3.42 1.46
C PHE A 32 -2.33 2.51 2.11
N LEU A 33 -1.86 1.51 1.37
CA LEU A 33 -0.79 0.62 1.78
C LEU A 33 0.42 0.80 0.88
N PHE A 34 1.55 1.16 1.47
CA PHE A 34 2.80 1.32 0.76
C PHE A 34 3.72 0.13 1.00
N PHE A 35 3.79 -0.76 0.01
CA PHE A 35 4.60 -1.97 0.06
C PHE A 35 6.03 -1.67 -0.33
N ILE A 36 6.94 -1.90 0.62
CA ILE A 36 8.37 -1.57 0.50
C ILE A 36 9.24 -2.78 0.85
N ALA A 37 10.48 -2.74 0.38
CA ALA A 37 11.54 -3.65 0.81
C ALA A 37 11.81 -3.47 2.32
N SER A 38 12.14 -4.55 3.02
CA SER A 38 12.73 -4.45 4.36
C SER A 38 14.11 -3.79 4.31
N ASP A 39 14.59 -3.36 5.48
CA ASP A 39 15.92 -2.77 5.59
C ASP A 39 17.01 -3.84 5.48
N ASP A 40 18.09 -3.50 4.79
CA ASP A 40 19.34 -4.25 4.80
C ASP A 40 20.04 -4.05 6.16
N PRO A 41 20.36 -5.12 6.92
CA PRO A 41 21.02 -5.00 8.22
C PRO A 41 22.37 -4.26 8.19
N ALA A 42 23.07 -4.25 7.05
CA ALA A 42 24.35 -3.57 6.92
C ALA A 42 24.21 -2.05 6.75
N THR A 43 23.13 -1.58 6.12
CA THR A 43 22.94 -0.15 5.80
C THR A 43 21.83 0.52 6.60
N ASN A 44 20.97 -0.27 7.27
CA ASN A 44 19.74 0.19 7.91
C ASN A 44 18.83 0.98 6.96
N GLN A 45 18.86 0.63 5.67
CA GLN A 45 18.01 1.23 4.63
C GLN A 45 17.37 0.11 3.79
N PRO A 46 16.22 0.37 3.14
CA PRO A 46 15.60 -0.62 2.27
C PRO A 46 16.59 -1.17 1.24
N TRP A 47 16.67 -2.50 1.11
CA TRP A 47 17.63 -3.14 0.21
C TRP A 47 17.40 -2.78 -1.27
N CYS A 48 16.15 -2.43 -1.64
CA CYS A 48 15.78 -2.06 -3.00
C CYS A 48 16.05 -0.57 -3.30
N PRO A 49 16.86 -0.23 -4.33
CA PRO A 49 17.12 1.16 -4.72
C PRO A 49 15.85 1.95 -5.08
N ASP A 50 14.91 1.34 -5.81
CA ASP A 50 13.68 2.03 -6.24
C ASP A 50 12.77 2.36 -5.05
N VAL A 51 12.75 1.49 -4.04
CA VAL A 51 12.06 1.76 -2.77
C VAL A 51 12.67 2.98 -2.07
N ARG A 52 14.00 3.07 -2.00
CA ARG A 52 14.67 4.24 -1.40
C ARG A 52 14.34 5.53 -2.15
N ALA A 53 14.26 5.46 -3.48
CA ALA A 53 13.89 6.60 -4.31
C ALA A 53 12.43 7.04 -4.09
N ALA A 54 11.50 6.09 -3.87
CA ALA A 54 10.07 6.37 -3.74
C ALA A 54 9.61 6.82 -2.33
N LEU A 55 10.35 6.46 -1.27
CA LEU A 55 9.98 6.81 0.10
C LEU A 55 9.72 8.32 0.30
N GLY A 56 10.63 9.16 -0.21
CA GLY A 56 10.54 10.62 -0.10
C GLY A 56 9.35 11.20 -0.88
N PRO A 57 9.26 10.97 -2.21
CA PRO A 57 8.17 11.47 -3.04
C PRO A 57 6.78 11.03 -2.56
N VAL A 58 6.59 9.76 -2.20
CA VAL A 58 5.30 9.27 -1.69
C VAL A 58 4.96 9.98 -0.39
N ARG A 59 5.86 9.98 0.61
CA ARG A 59 5.59 10.65 1.89
C ARG A 59 5.23 12.12 1.70
N LYS A 60 6.01 12.82 0.87
CA LYS A 60 5.82 14.24 0.56
C LYS A 60 4.44 14.51 -0.05
N ALA A 61 4.00 13.72 -1.03
CA ALA A 61 2.70 13.90 -1.66
C ALA A 61 1.54 13.79 -0.64
N PHE A 62 1.62 12.83 0.28
CA PHE A 62 0.62 12.71 1.34
C PHE A 62 0.69 13.82 2.39
N ASP A 63 1.88 14.33 2.70
CA ASP A 63 2.06 15.43 3.66
C ASP A 63 1.59 16.79 3.08
N GLU A 64 1.74 17.01 1.78
CA GLU A 64 1.29 18.23 1.08
C GLU A 64 -0.23 18.27 0.83
N ASP A 65 -0.89 17.12 0.83
CA ASP A 65 -2.35 17.06 0.68
C ASP A 65 -3.07 17.49 1.98
N ALA A 66 -4.08 18.34 1.86
CA ALA A 66 -4.81 18.86 3.03
C ALA A 66 -5.73 17.81 3.70
N ARG A 67 -6.08 16.72 3.00
CA ARG A 67 -6.95 15.66 3.52
C ARG A 67 -6.15 14.71 4.39
N GLU A 68 -6.81 14.15 5.39
CA GLU A 68 -6.26 13.07 6.20
C GLU A 68 -6.45 11.72 5.49
N HIS A 69 -5.36 10.96 5.33
CA HIS A 69 -5.38 9.67 4.63
C HIS A 69 -4.98 8.54 5.58
N ASN A 70 -5.79 7.47 5.64
CA ASN A 70 -5.42 6.26 6.37
C ASN A 70 -4.27 5.58 5.62
N PHE A 71 -3.08 5.55 6.20
CA PHE A 71 -1.87 5.09 5.51
C PHE A 71 -1.10 4.12 6.39
N ALA A 72 -0.51 3.10 5.77
CA ALA A 72 0.43 2.21 6.44
C ALA A 72 1.54 1.77 5.49
N THR A 73 2.75 1.63 6.03
CA THR A 73 3.90 1.09 5.31
C THR A 73 4.07 -0.39 5.64
N ILE A 74 4.10 -1.23 4.62
CA ILE A 74 4.19 -2.69 4.76
C ILE A 74 5.55 -3.15 4.21
N ARG A 75 6.34 -3.83 5.04
CA ARG A 75 7.62 -4.42 4.62
C ARG A 75 7.37 -5.82 4.07
N VAL A 76 7.74 -6.07 2.81
CA VAL A 76 7.48 -7.34 2.12
C VAL A 76 8.47 -8.46 2.46
N GLY A 77 9.47 -8.17 3.30
CA GLY A 77 10.56 -9.06 3.66
C GLY A 77 11.88 -8.73 2.96
N VAL A 78 12.88 -9.58 3.22
CA VAL A 78 14.21 -9.47 2.59
C VAL A 78 14.16 -9.88 1.12
N LYS A 79 15.26 -9.64 0.39
CA LYS A 79 15.33 -9.83 -1.05
C LYS A 79 15.01 -11.27 -1.47
N GLU A 80 15.49 -12.26 -0.72
CA GLU A 80 15.27 -13.68 -0.96
C GLU A 80 13.79 -14.06 -0.77
N GLU A 81 13.16 -13.55 0.28
CA GLU A 81 11.73 -13.76 0.56
C GLU A 81 10.87 -13.14 -0.54
N TRP A 82 11.18 -11.92 -0.98
CA TRP A 82 10.44 -11.25 -2.05
C TRP A 82 10.56 -11.95 -3.41
N ARG A 83 11.74 -12.53 -3.70
CA ARG A 83 11.97 -13.27 -4.95
C ARG A 83 11.27 -14.62 -5.00
N ASN A 84 10.89 -15.16 -3.84
CA ASN A 84 10.17 -16.43 -3.79
C ASN A 84 8.79 -16.28 -4.47
N PRO A 85 8.47 -17.08 -5.50
CA PRO A 85 7.16 -17.02 -6.16
C PRO A 85 5.99 -17.35 -5.23
N THR A 86 6.24 -18.06 -4.12
CA THR A 86 5.21 -18.37 -3.10
C THR A 86 5.08 -17.31 -2.03
N ASN A 87 5.74 -16.15 -2.17
CA ASN A 87 5.61 -15.04 -1.23
C ASN A 87 4.15 -14.60 -1.12
N VAL A 88 3.67 -14.39 0.11
CA VAL A 88 2.26 -14.03 0.38
C VAL A 88 1.83 -12.73 -0.29
N PHE A 89 2.73 -11.74 -0.41
CA PHE A 89 2.44 -10.48 -1.08
C PHE A 89 2.36 -10.63 -2.60
N ARG A 90 3.12 -11.57 -3.19
CA ARG A 90 2.99 -11.90 -4.62
C ARG A 90 1.71 -12.68 -4.90
N THR A 91 1.34 -13.59 -4.00
CA THR A 91 0.26 -14.56 -4.23
C THR A 91 -1.10 -14.07 -3.77
N GLN A 92 -1.25 -13.60 -2.54
CA GLN A 92 -2.52 -13.13 -1.97
C GLN A 92 -2.80 -11.68 -2.34
N TRP A 93 -1.79 -10.81 -2.21
CA TRP A 93 -1.93 -9.38 -2.51
C TRP A 93 -1.71 -9.03 -3.98
N LYS A 94 -1.32 -10.02 -4.80
CA LYS A 94 -1.09 -9.88 -6.26
C LYS A 94 -0.07 -8.80 -6.63
N LEU A 95 0.88 -8.49 -5.74
CA LEU A 95 1.92 -7.50 -6.03
C LEU A 95 2.87 -8.03 -7.10
N GLN A 96 3.10 -7.22 -8.13
CA GLN A 96 4.01 -7.58 -9.23
C GLN A 96 5.44 -7.10 -8.98
N ALA A 97 5.59 -5.93 -8.35
CA ALA A 97 6.87 -5.29 -8.04
C ALA A 97 6.82 -4.49 -6.73
N ILE A 98 7.99 -4.02 -6.29
CA ILE A 98 8.13 -3.05 -5.21
C ILE A 98 9.04 -1.90 -5.68
N PRO A 99 8.81 -0.65 -5.26
CA PRO A 99 7.71 -0.21 -4.38
C PRO A 99 6.33 -0.31 -5.08
N THR A 100 5.28 -0.52 -4.30
CA THR A 100 3.88 -0.42 -4.77
C THR A 100 3.06 0.38 -3.76
N LEU A 101 2.36 1.41 -4.22
CA LEU A 101 1.36 2.12 -3.44
C LEU A 101 -0.03 1.65 -3.86
N ALA A 102 -0.77 1.02 -2.95
CA ALA A 102 -2.12 0.53 -3.20
C ALA A 102 -3.17 1.37 -2.45
N ARG A 103 -4.21 1.83 -3.15
CA ARG A 103 -5.43 2.40 -2.58
C ARG A 103 -6.51 1.33 -2.56
N TYR A 104 -6.91 0.94 -1.37
CA TYR A 104 -8.05 0.07 -1.11
C TYR A 104 -9.27 0.89 -0.71
N SER A 105 -10.43 0.58 -1.30
CA SER A 105 -11.71 1.21 -0.98
C SER A 105 -12.85 0.21 -1.07
N LEU A 106 -14.04 0.57 -0.61
CA LEU A 106 -15.24 -0.22 -0.85
C LEU A 106 -16.04 0.41 -1.99
N ILE A 107 -16.38 -0.41 -2.98
CA ILE A 107 -17.37 -0.06 -4.01
C ILE A 107 -18.69 -0.78 -3.71
N THR A 108 -19.80 -0.14 -4.05
CA THR A 108 -21.13 -0.73 -3.89
C THR A 108 -21.65 -1.18 -5.25
N VAL A 109 -22.01 -2.46 -5.37
CA VAL A 109 -22.66 -3.06 -6.54
C VAL A 109 -23.89 -3.79 -6.03
N ASP A 110 -25.08 -3.46 -6.55
CA ASP A 110 -26.36 -4.07 -6.14
C ASP A 110 -26.55 -4.11 -4.61
N GLU A 111 -26.33 -2.96 -3.95
CA GLU A 111 -26.41 -2.79 -2.49
C GLU A 111 -25.37 -3.58 -1.66
N GLN A 112 -24.47 -4.32 -2.32
CA GLN A 112 -23.39 -5.06 -1.68
C GLN A 112 -22.05 -4.33 -1.80
N LYS A 113 -21.28 -4.29 -0.71
CA LYS A 113 -19.95 -3.67 -0.69
C LYS A 113 -18.85 -4.68 -1.00
N PHE A 114 -17.93 -4.30 -1.89
CA PHE A 114 -16.78 -5.10 -2.31
C PHE A 114 -15.50 -4.28 -2.21
N PRO A 115 -14.38 -4.87 -1.73
CA PRO A 115 -13.08 -4.25 -1.82
C PRO A 115 -12.69 -4.00 -3.29
N SER A 116 -12.26 -2.78 -3.59
CA SER A 116 -11.58 -2.41 -4.83
C SER A 116 -10.16 -1.97 -4.53
N VAL A 117 -9.25 -2.19 -5.48
CA VAL A 117 -7.85 -1.78 -5.35
C VAL A 117 -7.36 -1.09 -6.62
N ARG A 118 -6.63 -0.01 -6.43
CA ARG A 118 -5.84 0.67 -7.47
C ARG A 118 -4.39 0.76 -7.01
N MET A 119 -3.45 0.47 -7.89
CA MET A 119 -2.03 0.42 -7.54
C MET A 119 -1.21 1.34 -8.44
N LEU A 120 -0.21 1.98 -7.87
CA LEU A 120 0.92 2.60 -8.57
C LEU A 120 2.15 1.74 -8.30
N VAL A 121 2.88 1.38 -9.35
CA VAL A 121 3.98 0.42 -9.28
C VAL A 121 5.30 1.07 -9.71
N GLU A 122 6.37 0.83 -8.95
CA GLU A 122 7.75 1.26 -9.25
C GLU A 122 7.86 2.75 -9.60
N ALA A 123 8.14 3.07 -10.87
CA ALA A 123 8.32 4.44 -11.35
C ALA A 123 7.06 5.30 -11.19
N GLU A 124 5.87 4.69 -11.14
CA GLU A 124 4.63 5.43 -10.91
C GLU A 124 4.55 5.98 -9.47
N CYS A 125 5.27 5.39 -8.52
CA CYS A 125 5.39 5.92 -7.16
C CYS A 125 6.27 7.18 -7.08
N LEU A 126 6.94 7.54 -8.18
CA LEU A 126 7.75 8.76 -8.30
C LEU A 126 7.01 9.89 -9.04
N ASP A 127 5.86 9.58 -9.65
CA ASP A 127 5.08 10.52 -10.43
C ASP A 127 4.07 11.24 -9.51
N LEU A 128 4.36 12.50 -9.19
CA LEU A 128 3.51 13.32 -8.32
C LEU A 128 2.08 13.47 -8.85
N ALA A 129 1.89 13.53 -10.18
CA ALA A 129 0.56 13.66 -10.76
C ALA A 129 -0.24 12.37 -10.55
N LYS A 130 0.40 11.20 -10.71
CA LYS A 130 -0.24 9.91 -10.43
C LYS A 130 -0.55 9.74 -8.94
N LEU A 131 0.36 10.13 -8.05
CA LEU A 131 0.15 10.09 -6.60
C LEU A 131 -1.08 10.92 -6.21
N HIS A 132 -1.14 12.18 -6.63
CA HIS A 132 -2.29 13.04 -6.37
C HIS A 132 -3.57 12.51 -7.02
N GLY A 133 -3.49 11.96 -8.24
CA GLY A 133 -4.63 11.33 -8.92
C GLY A 133 -5.20 10.15 -8.13
N LEU A 134 -4.33 9.29 -7.61
CA LEU A 134 -4.74 8.16 -6.76
C LEU A 134 -5.42 8.65 -5.47
N MET A 135 -4.91 9.73 -4.86
CA MET A 135 -5.47 10.29 -3.64
C MET A 135 -6.77 11.07 -3.86
N ALA A 136 -6.98 11.61 -5.05
CA ALA A 136 -8.15 12.40 -5.43
C ALA A 136 -9.36 11.56 -5.86
N GLU A 137 -9.17 10.28 -6.18
CA GLU A 137 -10.24 9.36 -6.57
C GLU A 137 -11.29 9.24 -5.44
N GLU A 138 -12.57 9.39 -5.78
CA GLU A 138 -13.73 9.18 -4.90
C GLU A 138 -14.17 7.71 -4.98
#